data_AF-A0A4S8L1M4-F1
#
_entry.id   AF-A0A4S8L1M4-F1
#
_cell.length_a   1.000
_cell.length_b   1.000
_cell.length_c   1.000
_cell.angle_alpha   90.00
_cell.angle_beta   90.00
_cell.angle_gamma   90.00
#
_symmetry.space_group_name_H-M   'P 1'
#
loop_
_entity.id
_entity.type
_entity.pdbx_description
1 polymer ?
#
loop_
_entity_poly.entity_id
_entity_poly.type
_entity_poly.pdbx_seq_one_letter_code
_entity_poly.pdbx_strand_id
1 'polypeptide(L)'
;MALKSPAPRTFYLPRLEDTFSVFPDNGLNPHYAIVRPESRAWINQYTKILCGPKMCAFMENCNFELSNAYCYPYAEKPGLRASMDLANILWLYDEFTDTESGDEVQRAAMIVHRTLQEPDFDDGSWICQMMRDFRINHVNKAGPNVARRFIDNFCGYVEVVGTEAVLRERNQVLDIPGYVKFRRETSAVRTCFDLVEYSLEIDLPQHVHDDPVFVSGYNAAMDLVFWANDLFSYNMEQAKGHGGANVVTVIMKSKGIDIQSTANFLAGYCEALTAQLLESRQILASRLDPVFNKDAVRVIDAFGDWVRGNDQWSFATERYFGKDNEIVKKTRIVEIKEPFTDSISLKE
;
A
#
# COMPACT_ATOMS: atom_id res chain seq x y z
N MET A 1 -39.39 -15.17 -13.28
CA MET A 1 -38.28 -15.71 -12.46
C MET A 1 -37.04 -15.68 -13.34
N ALA A 2 -36.23 -14.63 -13.26
CA ALA A 2 -35.02 -14.53 -14.08
C ALA A 2 -34.02 -15.57 -13.57
N LEU A 3 -33.65 -16.52 -14.42
CA LEU A 3 -32.54 -17.44 -14.17
C LEU A 3 -31.29 -16.57 -13.95
N LYS A 4 -30.79 -16.52 -12.71
CA LYS A 4 -29.46 -15.94 -12.45
C LYS A 4 -28.47 -16.73 -13.30
N SER A 5 -27.86 -16.07 -14.28
CA SER A 5 -26.70 -16.61 -15.00
C SER A 5 -25.69 -17.13 -13.98
N PRO A 6 -25.06 -18.29 -14.20
CA PRO A 6 -24.02 -18.77 -13.31
C PRO A 6 -22.95 -17.69 -13.15
N ALA A 7 -22.46 -17.49 -11.93
CA ALA A 7 -21.40 -16.53 -11.68
C ALA A 7 -20.21 -16.84 -12.62
N PRO A 8 -19.62 -15.82 -13.26
CA PRO A 8 -18.50 -16.03 -14.17
C PRO A 8 -17.38 -16.77 -13.43
N ARG A 9 -16.85 -17.83 -14.03
CA ARG A 9 -15.73 -18.61 -13.45
C ARG A 9 -14.38 -17.93 -13.66
N THR A 10 -14.31 -16.99 -14.59
CA THR A 10 -13.09 -16.26 -14.94
C THR A 10 -13.42 -14.81 -15.26
N PHE A 11 -12.44 -13.92 -15.14
CA PHE A 11 -12.51 -12.56 -15.67
C PHE A 11 -11.16 -12.14 -16.26
N TYR A 12 -11.18 -11.14 -17.13
CA TYR A 12 -9.99 -10.54 -17.72
C TYR A 12 -9.53 -9.34 -16.90
N LEU A 13 -8.26 -9.34 -16.51
CA LEU A 13 -7.58 -8.17 -15.99
C LEU A 13 -7.35 -7.16 -17.12
N PRO A 14 -7.61 -5.87 -16.90
CA PRO A 14 -7.18 -4.84 -17.82
C PRO A 14 -5.65 -4.77 -17.87
N ARG A 15 -5.12 -4.26 -18.99
CA ARG A 15 -3.69 -4.00 -19.15
C ARG A 15 -3.32 -2.66 -18.52
N LEU A 16 -3.30 -2.61 -17.19
CA LEU A 16 -2.91 -1.38 -16.48
C LEU A 16 -1.48 -0.95 -16.82
N GLU A 17 -0.62 -1.90 -17.24
CA GLU A 17 0.73 -1.58 -17.71
C GLU A 17 0.73 -0.64 -18.92
N ASP A 18 -0.29 -0.72 -19.79
CA ASP A 18 -0.41 0.15 -20.96
C ASP A 18 -0.79 1.56 -20.50
N THR A 19 -1.74 1.70 -19.56
CA THR A 19 -2.12 2.97 -18.95
C THR A 19 -0.95 3.62 -18.21
N PHE A 20 -0.18 2.83 -17.46
CA PHE A 20 0.93 3.33 -16.63
C PHE A 20 2.24 3.51 -17.41
N SER A 21 2.27 3.15 -18.70
CA SER A 21 3.44 3.32 -19.57
C SER A 21 3.87 4.78 -19.76
N VAL A 22 3.00 5.74 -19.40
CA VAL A 22 3.29 7.18 -19.37
C VAL A 22 4.31 7.58 -18.29
N PHE A 23 4.45 6.78 -17.22
CA PHE A 23 5.48 6.95 -16.21
C PHE A 23 6.75 6.20 -16.64
N PRO A 24 7.97 6.66 -16.34
CA PRO A 24 9.20 6.02 -16.79
C PRO A 24 9.39 4.60 -16.22
N ASP A 25 9.98 3.69 -17.02
CA ASP A 25 10.47 2.40 -16.49
C ASP A 25 11.86 2.58 -15.91
N ASN A 26 11.94 2.75 -14.59
CA ASN A 26 13.21 2.91 -13.90
C ASN A 26 13.82 1.57 -13.45
N GLY A 27 13.14 0.45 -13.71
CA GLY A 27 13.59 -0.88 -13.34
C GLY A 27 13.67 -1.11 -11.82
N LEU A 28 14.43 -2.13 -11.43
CA LEU A 28 14.64 -2.47 -10.02
C LEU A 28 15.76 -1.62 -9.42
N ASN A 29 15.56 -1.10 -8.20
CA ASN A 29 16.57 -0.34 -7.49
C ASN A 29 17.91 -1.12 -7.39
N PRO A 30 19.05 -0.54 -7.80
CA PRO A 30 20.34 -1.23 -7.86
C PRO A 30 20.88 -1.66 -6.50
N HIS A 31 20.41 -1.07 -5.40
CA HIS A 31 20.83 -1.38 -4.05
C HIS A 31 20.03 -2.52 -3.40
N TYR A 32 19.00 -3.06 -4.07
CA TYR A 32 18.11 -4.11 -3.52
C TYR A 32 18.87 -5.31 -2.93
N ALA A 33 19.85 -5.84 -3.66
CA ALA A 33 20.60 -7.02 -3.23
C ALA A 33 21.44 -6.78 -1.96
N ILE A 34 21.80 -5.52 -1.68
CA ILE A 34 22.58 -5.13 -0.51
C ILE A 34 21.65 -4.80 0.67
N VAL A 35 20.58 -4.04 0.42
CA VAL A 35 19.73 -3.49 1.48
C VAL A 35 18.72 -4.53 2.00
N ARG A 36 18.19 -5.42 1.14
CA ARG A 36 17.21 -6.43 1.55
C ARG A 36 17.71 -7.31 2.70
N PRO A 37 18.90 -7.93 2.65
CA PRO A 37 19.38 -8.77 3.76
C PRO A 37 19.44 -8.02 5.09
N GLU A 38 19.79 -6.74 5.07
CA GLU A 38 19.88 -5.94 6.28
C GLU A 38 18.49 -5.60 6.85
N SER A 39 17.52 -5.25 5.99
CA SER A 39 16.11 -5.02 6.37
C SER A 39 15.50 -6.30 6.95
N ARG A 40 15.71 -7.42 6.24
CA ARG A 40 15.25 -8.74 6.66
C ARG A 40 15.84 -9.16 8.01
N ALA A 41 17.12 -8.89 8.24
CA ALA A 41 17.77 -9.19 9.53
C ALA A 41 17.18 -8.38 10.69
N TRP A 42 16.76 -7.14 10.44
CA TRP A 42 16.14 -6.28 11.45
C TRP A 42 14.73 -6.75 11.81
N ILE A 43 13.82 -6.92 10.83
CA ILE A 43 12.45 -7.35 11.11
C ILE A 43 12.39 -8.75 11.75
N ASN A 44 13.35 -9.62 11.41
CA ASN A 44 13.48 -10.96 11.99
C ASN A 44 13.73 -10.98 13.51
N GLN A 45 14.12 -9.86 14.11
CA GLN A 45 14.22 -9.75 15.57
C GLN A 45 12.84 -9.76 16.23
N TYR A 46 11.81 -9.29 15.52
CA TYR A 46 10.43 -9.17 15.98
C TYR A 46 9.58 -10.35 15.51
N THR A 47 9.64 -10.70 14.22
CA THR A 47 8.81 -11.78 13.66
C THR A 47 9.10 -13.14 14.29
N LYS A 48 10.35 -13.43 14.65
CA LYS A 48 10.71 -14.68 15.34
C LYS A 48 10.12 -14.80 16.75
N ILE A 49 9.72 -13.69 17.36
CA ILE A 49 9.06 -13.65 18.67
C ILE A 49 7.55 -13.85 18.51
N LEU A 50 6.97 -13.28 17.46
CA LEU A 50 5.53 -13.17 17.27
C LEU A 50 4.92 -14.29 16.45
N CYS A 51 5.63 -14.73 15.41
CA CYS A 51 5.10 -15.55 14.35
C CYS A 51 5.56 -17.01 14.50
N GLY A 52 4.63 -17.94 14.26
CA GLY A 52 4.95 -19.35 14.14
C GLY A 52 5.81 -19.67 12.91
N PRO A 53 6.36 -20.90 12.80
CA PRO A 53 7.22 -21.28 11.69
C PRO A 53 6.57 -21.15 10.32
N LYS A 54 5.25 -21.39 10.19
CA LYS A 54 4.57 -21.24 8.89
C LYS A 54 4.43 -19.76 8.52
N MET A 55 4.03 -18.91 9.46
CA MET A 55 3.92 -17.46 9.21
C MET A 55 5.28 -16.84 8.88
N CYS A 56 6.35 -17.24 9.58
CA CYS A 56 7.72 -16.83 9.23
C CYS A 56 8.10 -17.23 7.79
N ALA A 57 7.81 -18.46 7.38
CA ALA A 57 8.08 -18.93 6.02
C ALA A 57 7.24 -18.18 4.97
N PHE A 58 5.98 -17.87 5.28
CA PHE A 58 5.10 -17.07 4.43
C PHE A 58 5.67 -15.66 4.19
N MET A 59 6.04 -14.94 5.27
CA MET A 59 6.64 -13.61 5.17
C MET A 59 7.98 -13.60 4.42
N GLU A 60 8.76 -14.69 4.48
CA GLU A 60 9.98 -14.84 3.69
C GLU A 60 9.67 -15.00 2.19
N ASN A 61 8.69 -15.84 1.86
CA ASN A 61 8.33 -16.14 0.47
C ASN A 61 7.65 -14.95 -0.24
N CYS A 62 6.86 -14.13 0.47
CA CYS A 62 6.21 -12.97 -0.14
C CYS A 62 7.21 -11.89 -0.59
N ASN A 63 8.41 -11.87 0.00
CA ASN A 63 9.52 -10.99 -0.38
C ASN A 63 9.08 -9.52 -0.54
N PHE A 64 8.46 -8.99 0.51
CA PHE A 64 7.83 -7.68 0.50
C PHE A 64 8.80 -6.53 0.24
N GLU A 65 10.08 -6.67 0.58
CA GLU A 65 11.12 -5.68 0.27
C GLU A 65 11.27 -5.45 -1.24
N LEU A 66 10.92 -6.45 -2.07
CA LEU A 66 10.96 -6.33 -3.52
C LEU A 66 10.02 -5.22 -4.03
N SER A 67 8.87 -4.98 -3.37
CA SER A 67 7.95 -3.92 -3.79
C SER A 67 8.64 -2.55 -3.69
N ASN A 68 9.37 -2.31 -2.61
CA ASN A 68 10.10 -1.06 -2.39
C ASN A 68 11.21 -0.85 -3.41
N ALA A 69 11.86 -1.92 -3.87
CA ALA A 69 12.85 -1.80 -4.92
C ALA A 69 12.25 -1.44 -6.29
N TYR A 70 10.98 -1.77 -6.54
CA TYR A 70 10.25 -1.30 -7.72
C TYR A 70 9.68 0.12 -7.54
N CYS A 71 9.15 0.44 -6.35
CA CYS A 71 8.47 1.72 -6.09
C CYS A 71 9.43 2.89 -5.77
N TYR A 72 10.64 2.60 -5.31
CA TYR A 72 11.69 3.60 -5.05
C TYR A 72 12.95 3.33 -5.89
N PRO A 73 12.86 3.32 -7.23
CA PRO A 73 13.98 2.95 -8.08
C PRO A 73 15.14 3.97 -8.00
N TYR A 74 14.84 5.21 -7.60
CA TYR A 74 15.77 6.32 -7.42
C TYR A 74 16.44 6.38 -6.04
N ALA A 75 15.92 5.64 -5.05
CA ALA A 75 16.36 5.83 -3.67
C ALA A 75 17.78 5.32 -3.44
N GLU A 76 18.59 6.14 -2.78
CA GLU A 76 19.86 5.68 -2.23
C GLU A 76 19.64 4.74 -1.04
N LYS A 77 20.70 4.04 -0.61
CA LYS A 77 20.63 3.00 0.43
C LYS A 77 19.83 3.41 1.68
N PRO A 78 19.97 4.62 2.26
CA PRO A 78 19.20 4.99 3.45
C PRO A 78 17.69 5.08 3.18
N GLY A 79 17.27 5.70 2.08
CA GLY A 79 15.86 5.83 1.69
C GLY A 79 15.24 4.47 1.38
N LEU A 80 15.94 3.64 0.60
CA LEU A 80 15.51 2.28 0.30
C LEU A 80 15.40 1.42 1.56
N ARG A 81 16.33 1.59 2.51
CA ARG A 81 16.32 0.85 3.76
C ARG A 81 15.12 1.22 4.62
N ALA A 82 14.82 2.51 4.73
CA ALA A 82 13.66 2.99 5.48
C ALA A 82 12.34 2.51 4.87
N SER A 83 12.21 2.51 3.54
CA SER A 83 11.00 2.02 2.88
C SER A 83 10.80 0.51 3.05
N MET A 84 11.88 -0.29 2.95
CA MET A 84 11.81 -1.73 3.22
C MET A 84 11.45 -2.04 4.68
N ASP A 85 12.05 -1.33 5.63
CA ASP A 85 11.73 -1.50 7.05
C ASP A 85 10.27 -1.09 7.33
N LEU A 86 9.78 0.00 6.72
CA LEU A 86 8.37 0.41 6.82
C LEU A 86 7.44 -0.64 6.24
N ALA A 87 7.72 -1.15 5.04
CA ALA A 87 6.87 -2.18 4.45
C ALA A 87 6.80 -3.42 5.35
N ASN A 88 7.95 -3.86 5.89
CA ASN A 88 7.99 -4.96 6.85
C ASN A 88 7.16 -4.69 8.12
N ILE A 89 7.16 -3.47 8.65
CA ILE A 89 6.26 -3.06 9.74
C ILE A 89 4.81 -3.17 9.32
N LEU A 90 4.44 -2.59 8.17
CA LEU A 90 3.06 -2.56 7.68
C LEU A 90 2.51 -3.97 7.48
N TRP A 91 3.28 -4.88 6.91
CA TRP A 91 2.87 -6.28 6.74
C TRP A 91 2.69 -7.01 8.07
N LEU A 92 3.63 -6.84 9.01
CA LEU A 92 3.51 -7.45 10.34
C LEU A 92 2.30 -6.90 11.09
N TYR A 93 2.04 -5.60 10.97
CA TYR A 93 0.89 -4.96 11.59
C TYR A 93 -0.43 -5.43 10.97
N ASP A 94 -0.51 -5.54 9.63
CA ASP A 94 -1.67 -6.05 8.91
C ASP A 94 -2.05 -7.47 9.40
N GLU A 95 -1.08 -8.40 9.40
CA GLU A 95 -1.28 -9.78 9.87
C GLU A 95 -1.66 -9.85 11.37
N PHE A 96 -1.12 -8.95 12.20
CA PHE A 96 -1.52 -8.81 13.60
C PHE A 96 -2.98 -8.35 13.71
N THR A 97 -3.38 -7.30 12.97
CA THR A 97 -4.74 -6.76 13.03
C THR A 97 -5.80 -7.67 12.43
N ASP A 98 -5.43 -8.55 11.50
CA ASP A 98 -6.34 -9.53 10.90
C ASP A 98 -6.66 -10.72 11.81
N THR A 99 -5.82 -10.96 12.82
CA THR A 99 -5.94 -12.14 13.70
C THR A 99 -6.35 -11.81 15.13
N GLU A 100 -6.08 -10.59 15.60
CA GLU A 100 -6.33 -10.17 16.98
C GLU A 100 -7.69 -9.48 17.16
N SER A 101 -8.14 -9.37 18.41
CA SER A 101 -9.40 -8.69 18.74
C SER A 101 -9.30 -7.17 18.61
N GLY A 102 -10.44 -6.49 18.42
CA GLY A 102 -10.48 -5.02 18.33
C GLY A 102 -9.84 -4.29 19.52
N ASP A 103 -9.98 -4.82 20.74
CA ASP A 103 -9.36 -4.25 21.95
C ASP A 103 -7.83 -4.35 21.92
N GLU A 104 -7.28 -5.45 21.40
CA GLU A 104 -5.84 -5.64 21.23
C GLU A 104 -5.28 -4.72 20.14
N VAL A 105 -6.01 -4.58 19.02
CA VAL A 105 -5.67 -3.65 17.94
C VAL A 105 -5.66 -2.20 18.45
N GLN A 106 -6.67 -1.80 19.23
CA GLN A 106 -6.72 -0.46 19.79
C GLN A 106 -5.58 -0.20 20.79
N ARG A 107 -5.19 -1.21 21.58
CA ARG A 107 -4.05 -1.12 22.48
C ARG A 107 -2.74 -0.98 21.69
N ALA A 108 -2.55 -1.76 20.64
CA ALA A 108 -1.37 -1.66 19.78
C ALA A 108 -1.26 -0.27 19.14
N ALA A 109 -2.37 0.27 18.61
CA ALA A 109 -2.43 1.63 18.07
C ALA A 109 -2.02 2.69 19.10
N MET A 110 -2.52 2.58 20.34
CA MET A 110 -2.14 3.47 21.44
C MET A 110 -0.64 3.40 21.74
N ILE A 111 -0.05 2.20 21.76
CA ILE A 111 1.38 2.01 22.02
C ILE A 111 2.21 2.65 20.89
N VAL A 112 1.82 2.45 19.63
CA VAL A 112 2.47 3.08 18.47
C VAL A 112 2.41 4.61 18.60
N HIS A 113 1.21 5.16 18.84
CA HIS A 113 1.01 6.60 18.97
C HIS A 113 1.93 7.19 20.05
N ARG A 114 1.91 6.61 21.25
CA ARG A 114 2.75 7.07 22.36
C ARG A 114 4.25 6.93 22.03
N THR A 115 4.66 5.83 21.41
CA THR A 115 6.06 5.60 21.04
C THR A 115 6.60 6.65 20.04
N LEU A 116 5.76 7.07 19.09
CA LEU A 116 6.17 8.04 18.07
C LEU A 116 6.13 9.49 18.57
N GLN A 117 5.20 9.81 19.47
CA GLN A 117 4.94 11.17 19.98
C GLN A 117 5.68 11.49 21.30
N GLU A 118 5.91 10.50 22.17
CA GLU A 118 6.54 10.67 23.48
C GLU A 118 7.96 10.06 23.47
N PRO A 119 9.04 10.88 23.49
CA PRO A 119 10.42 10.37 23.39
C PRO A 119 10.83 9.36 24.46
N ASP A 120 10.24 9.45 25.66
CA ASP A 120 10.59 8.63 26.83
C ASP A 120 9.64 7.45 27.07
N PHE A 121 8.58 7.30 26.27
CA PHE A 121 7.58 6.25 26.48
C PHE A 121 8.13 4.88 26.11
N ASP A 122 8.29 3.99 27.11
CA ASP A 122 8.66 2.59 26.99
C ASP A 122 7.73 1.72 27.84
N ASP A 123 6.97 0.82 27.22
CA ASP A 123 6.17 -0.18 27.93
C ASP A 123 6.77 -1.59 27.87
N GLY A 124 7.97 -1.73 27.28
CA GLY A 124 8.66 -2.99 27.09
C GLY A 124 8.05 -3.91 26.02
N SER A 125 6.97 -3.49 25.33
CA SER A 125 6.34 -4.29 24.28
C SER A 125 7.20 -4.35 23.01
N TRP A 126 7.03 -5.42 22.24
CA TRP A 126 7.72 -5.60 20.95
C TRP A 126 7.39 -4.46 19.97
N ILE A 127 6.15 -3.96 19.98
CA ILE A 127 5.69 -2.93 19.04
C ILE A 127 6.26 -1.57 19.43
N CYS A 128 6.37 -1.28 20.73
CA CYS A 128 7.08 -0.09 21.21
C CYS A 128 8.55 -0.11 20.79
N GLN A 129 9.24 -1.25 20.99
CA GLN A 129 10.65 -1.40 20.59
C GLN A 129 10.83 -1.25 19.07
N MET A 130 10.01 -1.94 18.27
CA MET A 130 10.06 -1.89 16.81
C MET A 130 9.84 -0.48 16.26
N MET A 131 8.82 0.24 16.76
CA MET A 131 8.53 1.60 16.30
C MET A 131 9.58 2.60 16.77
N ARG A 132 10.15 2.41 17.97
CA ARG A 132 11.28 3.22 18.46
C ARG A 132 12.51 3.04 17.58
N ASP A 133 12.87 1.79 17.28
CA ASP A 133 13.97 1.47 16.37
C ASP A 133 13.76 2.14 15.02
N PHE A 134 12.57 2.00 14.44
CA PHE A 134 12.23 2.62 13.16
C PHE A 134 12.38 4.14 13.20
N ARG A 135 11.89 4.77 14.28
CA ARG A 135 12.00 6.22 14.49
C ARG A 135 13.45 6.69 14.59
N ILE A 136 14.28 5.99 15.38
CA ILE A 136 15.70 6.34 15.57
C ILE A 136 16.49 6.10 14.28
N ASN A 137 16.25 4.98 13.61
CA ASN A 137 17.02 4.57 12.46
C ASN A 137 16.68 5.38 11.20
N HIS A 138 15.43 5.84 11.06
CA HIS A 138 14.92 6.44 9.82
C HIS A 138 14.23 7.78 10.05
N VAL A 139 13.11 7.82 10.77
CA VAL A 139 12.22 9.00 10.84
C VAL A 139 12.96 10.24 11.35
N ASN A 140 13.80 10.12 12.38
CA ASN A 140 14.58 11.23 12.93
C ASN A 140 15.62 11.80 11.95
N LYS A 141 15.92 11.09 10.86
CA LYS A 141 16.88 11.47 9.82
C LYS A 141 16.20 12.01 8.56
N ALA A 142 14.86 12.02 8.52
CA ALA A 142 14.09 12.34 7.31
C ALA A 142 13.89 13.85 7.05
N GLY A 143 14.31 14.70 8.00
CA GLY A 143 13.98 16.13 7.99
C GLY A 143 12.74 16.44 8.84
N PRO A 144 12.62 17.65 9.39
CA PRO A 144 11.57 17.97 10.37
C PRO A 144 10.15 17.92 9.80
N ASN A 145 9.92 18.32 8.53
CA ASN A 145 8.57 18.30 7.99
C ASN A 145 8.15 16.88 7.60
N VAL A 146 9.04 16.10 6.98
CA VAL A 146 8.81 14.68 6.68
C VAL A 146 8.58 13.88 7.96
N ALA A 147 9.45 14.04 8.97
CA ALA A 147 9.33 13.31 10.24
C ALA A 147 7.98 13.58 10.92
N ARG A 148 7.57 14.86 10.98
CA ARG A 148 6.27 15.25 11.52
C ARG A 148 5.12 14.62 10.71
N ARG A 149 5.11 14.77 9.39
CA ARG A 149 4.05 14.21 8.52
C ARG A 149 3.94 12.71 8.65
N PHE A 150 5.07 11.99 8.62
CA PHE A 150 5.10 10.55 8.80
C PHE A 150 4.49 10.15 10.16
N ILE A 151 4.90 10.80 11.25
CA ILE A 151 4.38 10.50 12.58
C ILE A 151 2.86 10.74 12.64
N ASP A 152 2.40 11.90 12.16
CA ASP A 152 0.97 12.26 12.14
C ASP A 152 0.15 11.24 11.33
N ASN A 153 0.59 10.92 10.11
CA ASN A 153 -0.09 10.01 9.20
C ASN A 153 -0.04 8.55 9.68
N PHE A 154 1.08 8.10 10.23
CA PHE A 154 1.23 6.73 10.73
C PHE A 154 0.37 6.51 11.99
N CYS A 155 0.30 7.50 12.88
CA CYS A 155 -0.61 7.48 14.03
C CYS A 155 -2.08 7.41 13.57
N GLY A 156 -2.47 8.25 12.59
CA GLY A 156 -3.80 8.19 12.01
C GLY A 156 -4.12 6.82 11.40
N TYR A 157 -3.18 6.25 10.63
CA TYR A 157 -3.32 4.92 10.01
C TYR A 157 -3.60 3.82 11.04
N VAL A 158 -2.77 3.71 12.10
CA VAL A 158 -2.95 2.64 13.09
C VAL A 158 -4.23 2.78 13.92
N GLU A 159 -4.73 4.01 14.09
CA GLU A 159 -6.01 4.28 14.75
C GLU A 159 -7.20 3.84 13.88
N VAL A 160 -7.14 4.05 12.55
CA VAL A 160 -8.28 3.79 11.67
C VAL A 160 -8.31 2.36 11.12
N VAL A 161 -7.19 1.66 11.01
CA VAL A 161 -7.15 0.34 10.34
C VAL A 161 -8.05 -0.69 11.03
N GLY A 162 -8.23 -0.61 12.36
CA GLY A 162 -9.17 -1.46 13.10
C GLY A 162 -10.65 -1.28 12.68
N THR A 163 -10.99 -0.17 12.01
CA THR A 163 -12.32 0.05 11.44
C THR A 163 -12.65 -0.97 10.33
N GLU A 164 -11.64 -1.49 9.63
CA GLU A 164 -11.83 -2.53 8.60
C GLU A 164 -12.43 -3.81 9.21
N ALA A 165 -11.92 -4.22 10.37
CA ALA A 165 -12.45 -5.35 11.11
C ALA A 165 -13.93 -5.14 11.50
N VAL A 166 -14.30 -3.93 11.94
CA VAL A 166 -15.69 -3.59 12.28
C VAL A 166 -16.61 -3.66 11.06
N LEU A 167 -16.16 -3.18 9.90
CA LEU A 167 -16.93 -3.28 8.65
C LEU A 167 -17.13 -4.74 8.23
N ARG A 168 -16.07 -5.56 8.37
CA ARG A 168 -16.08 -7.00 8.09
C ARG A 168 -17.05 -7.75 9.00
N GLU A 169 -17.01 -7.52 10.31
CA GLU A 169 -17.94 -8.11 11.29
C GLU A 169 -19.40 -7.77 10.99
N ARG A 170 -19.67 -6.53 10.56
CA ARG A 170 -21.02 -6.08 10.19
C ARG A 170 -21.44 -6.47 8.79
N ASN A 171 -20.55 -7.11 8.02
CA ASN A 171 -20.73 -7.41 6.60
C ASN A 171 -21.17 -6.17 5.78
N GLN A 172 -20.69 -5.00 6.18
CA GLN A 172 -21.04 -3.70 5.62
C GLN A 172 -20.08 -3.36 4.48
N VAL A 173 -20.62 -3.01 3.31
CA VAL A 173 -19.84 -2.49 2.19
C VAL A 173 -20.21 -1.03 1.99
N LEU A 174 -19.18 -0.18 1.94
CA LEU A 174 -19.32 1.25 1.70
C LEU A 174 -19.75 1.53 0.25
N ASP A 175 -20.26 2.73 0.00
CA ASP A 175 -20.41 3.23 -1.37
C ASP A 175 -19.04 3.68 -1.93
N ILE A 176 -18.98 3.99 -3.22
CA ILE A 176 -17.70 4.36 -3.88
C ILE A 176 -17.02 5.56 -3.20
N PRO A 177 -17.69 6.70 -2.94
CA PRO A 177 -17.03 7.84 -2.29
C PRO A 177 -16.58 7.55 -0.85
N GLY A 178 -17.41 6.84 -0.08
CA GLY A 178 -17.08 6.41 1.27
C GLY A 178 -15.88 5.48 1.29
N TYR A 179 -15.82 4.54 0.35
CA TYR A 179 -14.70 3.63 0.19
C TYR A 179 -13.40 4.35 -0.17
N VAL A 180 -13.40 5.27 -1.13
CA VAL A 180 -12.19 6.02 -1.50
C VAL A 180 -11.64 6.81 -0.31
N LYS A 181 -12.51 7.50 0.43
CA LYS A 181 -12.09 8.22 1.64
C LYS A 181 -11.50 7.27 2.69
N PHE A 182 -12.15 6.13 2.91
CA PHE A 182 -11.70 5.13 3.86
C PHE A 182 -10.35 4.53 3.44
N ARG A 183 -10.22 4.08 2.19
CA ARG A 183 -9.06 3.35 1.68
C ARG A 183 -7.80 4.21 1.59
N ARG A 184 -7.93 5.53 1.38
CA ARG A 184 -6.79 6.47 1.50
C ARG A 184 -6.15 6.46 2.88
N GLU A 185 -6.94 6.20 3.93
CA GLU A 185 -6.45 6.16 5.31
C GLU A 185 -6.09 4.75 5.78
N THR A 186 -6.59 3.68 5.15
CA THR A 186 -6.33 2.29 5.56
C THR A 186 -5.42 1.48 4.64
N SER A 187 -5.15 1.92 3.40
CA SER A 187 -4.28 1.19 2.46
C SER A 187 -2.78 1.26 2.79
N ALA A 188 -2.40 2.03 3.82
CA ALA A 188 -1.03 2.38 4.20
C ALA A 188 -0.20 3.15 3.13
N VAL A 189 -0.69 3.30 1.89
CA VAL A 189 0.01 4.02 0.80
C VAL A 189 0.43 5.43 1.21
N ARG A 190 -0.40 6.13 2.00
CA ARG A 190 -0.07 7.44 2.58
C ARG A 190 1.26 7.42 3.34
N THR A 191 1.44 6.43 4.22
CA THR A 191 2.65 6.28 5.05
C THR A 191 3.89 5.96 4.21
N CYS A 192 3.71 5.19 3.12
CA CYS A 192 4.77 4.94 2.15
C CYS A 192 5.15 6.24 1.40
N PHE A 193 4.16 7.01 0.97
CA PHE A 193 4.39 8.28 0.28
C PHE A 193 5.13 9.31 1.15
N ASP A 194 4.96 9.28 2.47
CA ASP A 194 5.73 10.14 3.38
C ASP A 194 7.25 9.89 3.28
N LEU A 195 7.69 8.67 2.93
CA LEU A 195 9.11 8.35 2.74
C LEU A 195 9.66 8.67 1.34
N VAL A 196 8.82 9.12 0.40
CA VAL A 196 9.27 9.57 -0.94
C VAL A 196 10.21 10.77 -0.81
N GLU A 197 9.81 11.76 -0.03
CA GLU A 197 10.62 12.96 0.22
C GLU A 197 11.95 12.61 0.88
N TYR A 198 11.93 11.74 1.89
CA TYR A 198 13.16 11.24 2.52
C TYR A 198 14.08 10.56 1.51
N SER A 199 13.52 9.72 0.64
CA SER A 199 14.27 8.98 -0.38
C SER A 199 14.82 9.87 -1.51
N LEU A 200 14.24 11.05 -1.71
CA LEU A 200 14.68 12.07 -2.67
C LEU A 200 15.62 13.12 -2.07
N GLU A 201 15.86 13.06 -0.75
CA GLU A 201 16.56 14.07 0.04
C GLU A 201 15.88 15.46 -0.04
N ILE A 202 14.54 15.46 0.03
CA ILE A 202 13.69 16.66 0.00
C ILE A 202 12.94 16.77 1.33
N ASP A 203 12.70 18.00 1.81
CA ASP A 203 11.83 18.28 2.96
C ASP A 203 10.86 19.41 2.61
N LEU A 204 9.78 19.09 1.88
CA LEU A 204 8.83 20.08 1.39
C LEU A 204 8.11 20.78 2.56
N PRO A 205 7.93 22.11 2.48
CA PRO A 205 7.16 22.85 3.47
C PRO A 205 5.67 22.50 3.38
N GLN A 206 4.94 22.65 4.49
CA GLN A 206 3.53 22.26 4.58
C GLN A 206 2.64 22.95 3.54
N HIS A 207 2.91 24.21 3.18
CA HIS A 207 2.11 24.93 2.19
C HIS A 207 2.15 24.31 0.78
N VAL A 208 3.14 23.47 0.47
CA VAL A 208 3.17 22.69 -0.79
C VAL A 208 2.22 21.50 -0.66
N HIS A 209 2.20 20.82 0.48
CA HIS A 209 1.27 19.73 0.77
C HIS A 209 -0.19 20.19 0.88
N ASP A 210 -0.41 21.45 1.26
CA ASP A 210 -1.74 22.08 1.31
C ASP A 210 -2.18 22.62 -0.07
N ASP A 211 -1.27 22.65 -1.05
CA ASP A 211 -1.57 23.18 -2.37
C ASP A 211 -2.56 22.26 -3.11
N PRO A 212 -3.69 22.79 -3.64
CA PRO A 212 -4.71 21.96 -4.28
C PRO A 212 -4.21 21.13 -5.46
N VAL A 213 -3.21 21.62 -6.20
CA VAL A 213 -2.63 20.91 -7.36
C VAL A 213 -1.76 19.76 -6.88
N PHE A 214 -0.95 19.99 -5.84
CA PHE A 214 -0.17 18.90 -5.24
C PHE A 214 -1.08 17.83 -4.62
N VAL A 215 -2.09 18.24 -3.85
CA VAL A 215 -3.11 17.35 -3.28
C VAL A 215 -3.84 16.54 -4.36
N SER A 216 -4.15 17.17 -5.49
CA SER A 216 -4.79 16.49 -6.64
C SER A 216 -3.92 15.36 -7.18
N GLY A 217 -2.63 15.62 -7.46
CA GLY A 217 -1.70 14.61 -7.96
C GLY A 217 -1.41 13.52 -6.91
N TYR A 218 -1.17 13.93 -5.67
CA TYR A 218 -0.95 13.03 -4.53
C TYR A 218 -2.09 12.02 -4.36
N ASN A 219 -3.34 12.51 -4.32
CA ASN A 219 -4.52 11.65 -4.19
C ASN A 219 -4.73 10.76 -5.43
N ALA A 220 -4.48 11.29 -6.64
CA ALA A 220 -4.61 10.50 -7.86
C ALA A 220 -3.62 9.33 -7.88
N ALA A 221 -2.36 9.57 -7.52
CA ALA A 221 -1.36 8.52 -7.44
C ALA A 221 -1.66 7.49 -6.35
N MET A 222 -2.11 7.94 -5.17
CA MET A 222 -2.51 7.05 -4.09
C MET A 222 -3.67 6.14 -4.52
N ASP A 223 -4.71 6.73 -5.13
CA ASP A 223 -5.85 5.99 -5.66
C ASP A 223 -5.39 4.99 -6.72
N LEU A 224 -4.55 5.37 -7.68
CA LEU A 224 -4.00 4.44 -8.67
C LEU A 224 -3.33 3.21 -8.04
N VAL A 225 -2.54 3.40 -6.98
CA VAL A 225 -1.84 2.31 -6.29
C VAL A 225 -2.84 1.36 -5.63
N PHE A 226 -3.76 1.85 -4.79
CA PHE A 226 -4.67 0.94 -4.09
C PHE A 226 -5.78 0.38 -4.97
N TRP A 227 -6.22 1.08 -6.02
CA TRP A 227 -7.20 0.53 -6.98
C TRP A 227 -6.60 -0.62 -7.79
N ALA A 228 -5.33 -0.50 -8.22
CA ALA A 228 -4.62 -1.60 -8.87
C ALA A 228 -4.40 -2.77 -7.90
N ASN A 229 -3.97 -2.49 -6.68
CA ASN A 229 -3.82 -3.50 -5.63
C ASN A 229 -5.12 -4.27 -5.39
N ASP A 230 -6.23 -3.57 -5.13
CA ASP A 230 -7.53 -4.18 -4.86
C ASP A 230 -8.00 -5.06 -6.04
N LEU A 231 -7.73 -4.65 -7.29
CA LEU A 231 -8.07 -5.45 -8.45
C LEU A 231 -7.26 -6.75 -8.52
N PHE A 232 -5.95 -6.70 -8.25
CA PHE A 232 -5.09 -7.88 -8.26
C PHE A 232 -5.35 -8.79 -7.04
N SER A 233 -5.67 -8.21 -5.89
CA SER A 233 -5.93 -8.94 -4.64
C SER A 233 -7.34 -9.49 -4.54
N TYR A 234 -8.31 -8.95 -5.29
CA TYR A 234 -9.73 -9.29 -5.19
C TYR A 234 -10.00 -10.79 -5.12
N ASN A 235 -9.38 -11.58 -6.01
CA ASN A 235 -9.66 -13.01 -6.10
C ASN A 235 -9.21 -13.78 -4.85
N MET A 236 -8.12 -13.35 -4.22
CA MET A 236 -7.63 -13.91 -2.96
C MET A 236 -8.48 -13.43 -1.78
N GLU A 237 -8.82 -12.14 -1.74
CA GLU A 237 -9.60 -11.55 -0.65
C GLU A 237 -11.03 -12.08 -0.60
N GLN A 238 -11.70 -12.19 -1.75
CA GLN A 238 -13.06 -12.74 -1.82
C GLN A 238 -13.07 -14.21 -1.37
N ALA A 239 -12.04 -14.99 -1.72
CA ALA A 239 -11.91 -16.37 -1.27
C ALA A 239 -11.68 -16.49 0.24
N LYS A 240 -11.02 -15.50 0.86
CA LYS A 240 -10.87 -15.41 2.32
C LYS A 240 -12.11 -14.87 3.05
N GLY A 241 -13.14 -14.41 2.32
CA GLY A 241 -14.27 -13.69 2.91
C GLY A 241 -13.95 -12.25 3.32
N HIS A 242 -12.81 -11.70 2.86
CA HIS A 242 -12.35 -10.33 3.15
C HIS A 242 -12.75 -9.34 2.04
N GLY A 243 -13.58 -9.73 1.07
CA GLY A 243 -13.92 -8.87 -0.07
C GLY A 243 -14.75 -7.61 0.26
N GLY A 244 -15.09 -7.34 1.52
CA GLY A 244 -15.93 -6.19 1.91
C GLY A 244 -15.24 -4.83 1.78
N ALA A 245 -13.92 -4.78 2.02
CA ALA A 245 -13.08 -3.60 1.91
C ALA A 245 -12.22 -3.65 0.63
N ASN A 246 -12.85 -3.90 -0.51
CA ASN A 246 -12.20 -3.96 -1.82
C ASN A 246 -13.03 -3.19 -2.87
N VAL A 247 -12.37 -2.34 -3.67
CA VAL A 247 -13.06 -1.47 -4.63
C VAL A 247 -13.88 -2.24 -5.67
N VAL A 248 -13.45 -3.45 -6.06
CA VAL A 248 -14.19 -4.31 -7.01
C VAL A 248 -15.56 -4.66 -6.43
N THR A 249 -15.61 -5.12 -5.17
CA THR A 249 -16.87 -5.44 -4.49
C THR A 249 -17.74 -4.20 -4.33
N VAL A 250 -17.15 -3.07 -3.96
CA VAL A 250 -17.85 -1.79 -3.78
C VAL A 250 -18.51 -1.35 -5.09
N ILE A 251 -17.80 -1.44 -6.22
CA ILE A 251 -18.34 -1.08 -7.55
C ILE A 251 -19.45 -2.05 -7.96
N MET A 252 -19.21 -3.37 -7.84
CA MET A 252 -20.21 -4.39 -8.18
C MET A 252 -21.51 -4.16 -7.42
N LYS A 253 -21.44 -3.91 -6.10
CA LYS A 253 -22.62 -3.64 -5.26
C LYS A 253 -23.26 -2.29 -5.58
N SER A 254 -22.46 -1.23 -5.72
CA SER A 254 -22.98 0.13 -5.94
C SER A 254 -23.64 0.31 -7.31
N LYS A 255 -23.14 -0.39 -8.34
CA LYS A 255 -23.63 -0.25 -9.72
C LYS A 255 -24.49 -1.43 -10.19
N GLY A 256 -24.53 -2.54 -9.45
CA GLY A 256 -25.26 -3.74 -9.85
C GLY A 256 -24.69 -4.41 -11.11
N ILE A 257 -23.38 -4.34 -11.32
CA ILE A 257 -22.69 -4.87 -12.50
C ILE A 257 -21.82 -6.09 -12.13
N ASP A 258 -21.49 -6.90 -13.12
CA ASP A 258 -20.63 -8.07 -12.94
C ASP A 258 -19.14 -7.70 -12.78
N ILE A 259 -18.31 -8.70 -12.47
CA ILE A 259 -16.88 -8.53 -12.26
C ILE A 259 -16.13 -8.06 -13.51
N GLN A 260 -16.53 -8.52 -14.70
CA GLN A 260 -15.85 -8.11 -15.93
C GLN A 260 -16.14 -6.63 -16.23
N SER A 261 -17.40 -6.21 -16.09
CA SER A 261 -17.82 -4.83 -16.23
C SER A 261 -17.16 -3.94 -15.18
N THR A 262 -16.94 -4.46 -13.97
CA THR A 262 -16.21 -3.77 -12.90
C THR A 262 -14.74 -3.59 -13.22
N ALA A 263 -14.05 -4.63 -13.71
CA ALA A 263 -12.67 -4.55 -14.13
C ALA A 263 -12.47 -3.52 -15.27
N ASN A 264 -13.42 -3.48 -16.22
CA ASN A 264 -13.43 -2.48 -17.30
C ASN A 264 -13.67 -1.06 -16.77
N PHE A 265 -14.58 -0.90 -15.79
CA PHE A 265 -14.82 0.40 -15.15
C PHE A 265 -13.57 0.90 -14.41
N LEU A 266 -12.89 0.01 -13.67
CA LEU A 266 -11.63 0.27 -12.99
C LEU A 266 -10.56 0.77 -13.97
N ALA A 267 -10.41 0.11 -15.12
CA ALA A 267 -9.46 0.51 -16.15
C ALA A 267 -9.67 1.95 -16.62
N GLY A 268 -10.91 2.31 -16.99
CA GLY A 268 -11.23 3.68 -17.41
C GLY A 268 -11.07 4.71 -16.28
N TYR A 269 -11.29 4.30 -15.02
CA TYR A 269 -11.03 5.18 -13.87
C TYR A 269 -9.52 5.40 -13.65
N CYS A 270 -8.70 4.35 -13.80
CA CYS A 270 -7.24 4.48 -13.77
C CYS A 270 -6.74 5.42 -14.87
N GLU A 271 -7.27 5.35 -16.10
CA GLU A 271 -6.93 6.32 -17.16
C GLU A 271 -7.20 7.77 -16.74
N ALA A 272 -8.36 8.04 -16.12
CA ALA A 272 -8.72 9.37 -15.64
C ALA A 272 -7.79 9.86 -14.51
N LEU A 273 -7.46 9.00 -13.54
CA LEU A 273 -6.54 9.33 -12.46
C LEU A 273 -5.11 9.54 -12.97
N THR A 274 -4.67 8.75 -13.95
CA THR A 274 -3.37 8.94 -14.62
C THR A 274 -3.32 10.31 -15.30
N ALA A 275 -4.38 10.71 -16.01
CA ALA A 275 -4.46 12.05 -16.59
C ALA A 275 -4.40 13.16 -15.52
N GLN A 276 -5.13 13.00 -14.41
CA GLN A 276 -5.13 13.95 -13.29
C GLN A 276 -3.74 14.11 -12.65
N LEU A 277 -3.00 13.02 -12.49
CA LEU A 277 -1.62 13.06 -11.98
C LEU A 277 -0.69 13.82 -12.94
N LEU A 278 -0.77 13.53 -14.24
CA LEU A 278 0.04 14.20 -15.27
C LEU A 278 -0.29 15.70 -15.39
N GLU A 279 -1.57 16.07 -15.30
CA GLU A 279 -2.00 17.47 -15.30
C GLU A 279 -1.46 18.21 -14.06
N SER A 280 -1.56 17.59 -12.87
CA SER A 280 -1.02 18.16 -11.64
C SER A 280 0.47 18.41 -11.75
N ARG A 281 1.23 17.43 -12.27
CA ARG A 281 2.66 17.57 -12.58
C ARG A 281 2.94 18.75 -13.51
N GLN A 282 2.19 18.87 -14.61
CA GLN A 282 2.37 19.94 -15.59
C GLN A 282 2.11 21.33 -15.00
N ILE A 283 1.04 21.47 -14.20
CA ILE A 283 0.70 22.74 -13.55
C ILE A 283 1.81 23.14 -12.57
N LEU A 284 2.28 22.23 -11.71
CA LEU A 284 3.39 22.49 -10.78
C LEU A 284 4.66 22.91 -11.52
N ALA A 285 5.01 22.23 -12.60
CA ALA A 285 6.18 22.55 -13.42
C ALA A 285 6.11 23.94 -14.09
N SER A 286 4.92 24.49 -14.30
CA SER A 286 4.74 25.83 -14.88
C SER A 286 4.83 26.97 -13.87
N ARG A 287 4.90 26.66 -12.56
CA ARG A 287 5.04 27.68 -11.51
C ARG A 287 6.43 28.30 -11.53
N LEU A 288 6.56 29.51 -11.00
CA LEU A 288 7.84 30.24 -10.97
C LEU A 288 8.71 29.84 -9.78
N ASP A 289 8.09 29.48 -8.66
CA ASP A 289 8.79 29.13 -7.41
C ASP A 289 9.47 27.75 -7.54
N PRO A 290 10.80 27.66 -7.31
CA PRO A 290 11.56 26.41 -7.31
C PRO A 290 10.98 25.30 -6.42
N VAL A 291 10.37 25.63 -5.28
CA VAL A 291 9.80 24.61 -4.39
C VAL A 291 8.70 23.81 -5.09
N PHE A 292 7.97 24.46 -6.01
CA PHE A 292 6.93 23.82 -6.79
C PHE A 292 7.44 23.25 -8.10
N ASN A 293 8.18 24.02 -8.91
CA ASN A 293 8.55 23.58 -10.26
C ASN A 293 9.74 22.61 -10.31
N LYS A 294 10.45 22.41 -9.19
CA LYS A 294 11.51 21.39 -9.06
C LYS A 294 11.15 20.37 -8.00
N ASP A 295 11.08 20.76 -6.73
CA ASP A 295 11.03 19.78 -5.65
C ASP A 295 9.67 19.07 -5.60
N ALA A 296 8.56 19.81 -5.67
CA ALA A 296 7.23 19.20 -5.74
C ALA A 296 7.03 18.35 -7.01
N VAL A 297 7.58 18.77 -8.15
CA VAL A 297 7.55 17.97 -9.39
C VAL A 297 8.32 16.66 -9.21
N ARG A 298 9.51 16.66 -8.60
CA ARG A 298 10.27 15.43 -8.31
C ARG A 298 9.50 14.48 -7.41
N VAL A 299 8.79 15.01 -6.40
CA VAL A 299 7.94 14.20 -5.51
C VAL A 299 6.74 13.62 -6.27
N ILE A 300 6.10 14.39 -7.14
CA ILE A 300 5.00 13.91 -8.00
C ILE A 300 5.48 12.84 -8.99
N ASP A 301 6.67 13.02 -9.57
CA ASP A 301 7.28 12.03 -10.46
C ASP A 301 7.53 10.71 -9.72
N ALA A 302 8.01 10.79 -8.48
CA ALA A 302 8.20 9.63 -7.61
C ALA A 302 6.88 8.94 -7.20
N PHE A 303 5.75 9.65 -7.16
CA PHE A 303 4.45 8.99 -7.02
C PHE A 303 4.05 8.24 -8.29
N GLY A 304 4.47 8.71 -9.47
CA GLY A 304 4.36 7.96 -10.73
C GLY A 304 5.21 6.68 -10.73
N ASP A 305 6.43 6.74 -10.16
CA ASP A 305 7.26 5.56 -9.94
C ASP A 305 6.56 4.54 -9.04
N TRP A 306 5.86 4.99 -8.00
CA TRP A 306 5.05 4.13 -7.13
C TRP A 306 3.92 3.43 -7.87
N VAL A 307 3.20 4.13 -8.74
CA VAL A 307 2.12 3.55 -9.56
C VAL A 307 2.68 2.44 -10.45
N ARG A 308 3.77 2.72 -11.17
CA ARG A 308 4.39 1.75 -12.08
C ARG A 308 5.06 0.60 -11.33
N GLY A 309 5.75 0.90 -10.23
CA GLY A 309 6.43 -0.08 -9.40
C GLY A 309 5.46 -1.06 -8.74
N ASN A 310 4.30 -0.59 -8.28
CA ASN A 310 3.26 -1.46 -7.72
C ASN A 310 2.69 -2.43 -8.77
N ASP A 311 2.43 -1.98 -10.00
CA ASP A 311 1.99 -2.86 -11.10
C ASP A 311 3.06 -3.91 -11.45
N GLN A 312 4.32 -3.50 -11.60
CA GLN A 312 5.44 -4.40 -11.87
C GLN A 312 5.61 -5.45 -10.76
N TRP A 313 5.59 -5.00 -9.50
CA TRP A 313 5.70 -5.88 -8.34
C TRP A 313 4.53 -6.86 -8.27
N SER A 314 3.31 -6.45 -8.65
CA SER A 314 2.12 -7.30 -8.58
C SER A 314 2.18 -8.55 -9.47
N PHE A 315 3.02 -8.53 -10.50
CA PHE A 315 3.31 -9.73 -11.29
C PHE A 315 4.65 -10.40 -10.94
N ALA A 316 5.48 -9.79 -10.08
CA ALA A 316 6.73 -10.36 -9.58
C ALA A 316 6.59 -11.12 -8.26
N THR A 317 5.55 -10.84 -7.47
CA THR A 317 5.28 -11.48 -6.16
C THR A 317 4.27 -12.60 -6.27
N GLU A 318 4.50 -13.73 -5.59
CA GLU A 318 3.51 -14.82 -5.51
C GLU A 318 2.23 -14.46 -4.71
N ARG A 319 2.13 -13.25 -4.15
CA ARG A 319 1.02 -12.81 -3.29
C ARG A 319 -0.37 -12.93 -3.94
N TYR A 320 -0.51 -12.57 -5.22
CA TYR A 320 -1.83 -12.44 -5.87
C TYR A 320 -2.23 -13.66 -6.69
N PHE A 321 -1.36 -14.10 -7.60
CA PHE A 321 -1.64 -15.23 -8.50
C PHE A 321 -0.71 -16.43 -8.26
N GLY A 322 0.07 -16.43 -7.19
CA GLY A 322 0.98 -17.53 -6.86
C GLY A 322 1.99 -17.79 -7.98
N LYS A 323 2.20 -19.07 -8.28
CA LYS A 323 3.10 -19.52 -9.36
C LYS A 323 2.57 -19.22 -10.76
N ASP A 324 1.29 -18.84 -10.88
CA ASP A 324 0.64 -18.58 -12.17
C ASP A 324 0.81 -17.12 -12.62
N ASN A 325 1.53 -16.28 -11.87
CA ASN A 325 1.75 -14.87 -12.21
C ASN A 325 2.12 -14.62 -13.67
N GLU A 326 3.10 -15.34 -14.21
CA GLU A 326 3.54 -15.16 -15.60
C GLU A 326 2.47 -15.57 -16.62
N ILE A 327 1.67 -16.59 -16.28
CA ILE A 327 0.55 -17.02 -17.10
C ILE A 327 -0.54 -15.94 -17.08
N VAL A 328 -0.95 -15.48 -15.89
CA VAL A 328 -1.95 -14.42 -15.71
C VAL A 328 -1.47 -13.11 -16.34
N LYS A 329 -0.20 -12.74 -16.23
CA LYS A 329 0.37 -11.57 -16.89
C LYS A 329 0.25 -11.64 -18.41
N LYS A 330 0.48 -12.82 -18.99
CA LYS A 330 0.42 -13.02 -20.44
C LYS A 330 -1.02 -13.08 -20.95
N THR A 331 -1.86 -13.90 -20.32
CA THR A 331 -3.24 -14.18 -20.78
C THR A 331 -4.23 -13.13 -20.33
N ARG A 332 -3.92 -12.44 -19.22
CA ARG A 332 -4.81 -11.56 -18.45
C ARG A 332 -6.04 -12.27 -17.91
N ILE A 333 -6.07 -13.61 -17.87
CA ILE A 333 -7.21 -14.38 -17.39
C ILE A 333 -6.98 -14.76 -15.92
N VAL A 334 -7.95 -14.45 -15.06
CA VAL A 334 -7.98 -14.88 -13.66
C VAL A 334 -9.14 -15.85 -13.46
N GLU A 335 -8.86 -17.03 -12.91
CA GLU A 335 -9.86 -17.99 -12.46
C GLU A 335 -10.33 -17.66 -11.05
N ILE A 336 -11.65 -17.50 -10.86
CA ILE A 336 -12.21 -17.13 -9.56
C ILE A 336 -12.08 -18.31 -8.61
N LYS A 337 -11.45 -18.07 -7.44
CA LYS A 337 -11.22 -19.07 -6.40
C LYS A 337 -12.50 -19.36 -5.64
N GLU A 338 -12.69 -20.62 -5.28
CA GLU A 338 -13.68 -21.01 -4.28
C GLU A 338 -13.24 -20.50 -2.88
N PRO A 339 -14.19 -20.27 -1.95
CA PRO A 339 -13.85 -19.86 -0.59
C PRO A 339 -12.86 -20.80 0.08
N PHE A 340 -11.86 -20.25 0.77
CA PHE A 340 -10.88 -21.04 1.52
C PHE A 340 -11.55 -21.77 2.69
N THR A 341 -11.11 -23.01 2.92
CA THR A 341 -11.53 -23.80 4.09
C THR A 341 -10.59 -23.66 5.28
N ASP A 342 -9.34 -23.21 5.06
CA ASP A 342 -8.29 -23.11 6.08
C ASP A 342 -7.50 -21.79 5.93
N SER A 343 -7.32 -21.05 7.03
CA SER A 343 -6.49 -19.84 7.12
C SER A 343 -5.25 -20.09 7.99
N ILE A 344 -4.09 -19.59 7.60
CA ILE A 344 -2.88 -19.66 8.43
C ILE A 344 -2.99 -18.61 9.54
N SER A 345 -2.94 -19.03 10.79
CA SER A 345 -2.92 -18.12 11.95
C SER A 345 -1.50 -17.56 12.17
N LEU A 346 -1.39 -16.35 12.75
CA LEU A 346 -0.12 -15.73 13.14
C LEU A 346 0.78 -16.66 13.97
N LYS A 347 0.19 -17.53 14.80
CA LYS A 347 0.89 -18.44 15.72
C LYS A 347 1.21 -19.83 15.13
N GLU A 348 0.76 -20.14 13.92
CA GLU A 348 1.14 -21.35 13.19
C GLU A 348 2.44 -21.18 12.39
#